data_AF-J9C741-F1
#
_entry.id   AF-J9C741-F1
#
_cell.length_a   1.000
_cell.length_b   1.000
_cell.length_c   1.000
_cell.angle_alpha   90.00
_cell.angle_beta   90.00
_cell.angle_gamma   90.00
#
_symmetry.space_group_name_H-M   'P 1'
#
loop_
_entity.id
_entity.type
_entity.pdbx_description
1 polymer ?
#
loop_
_entity_poly.entity_id
_entity_poly.type
_entity_poly.pdbx_seq_one_letter_code
_entity_poly.pdbx_strand_id
1 'polypeptide(L)'
;MREMIAYAKERHITILPEIEFPGHSEEVLAVYPELSCSGKPYENNDFCIGNDKSFTFMEDVLTEIVDLFPSEYIHIGGDEASKRAWKKCPKCKALMRKMGMKDVDELQSYMIHRAEEFLISKGRKLIGWDEILEGGLAPEATVMSWRGESGGIKSARMGHDVVMTPSEYLYFDFYQADPPTQPYAIGGYTPVKRVYSYNPVPVDSLTTEESKHILGVQANTWTEYINDERHL
;
A
#
# COMPACT_ATOMS: atom_id res chain seq x y z
N MET A 1 19.06 -0.29 10.45
CA MET A 1 18.36 -1.16 9.45
C MET A 1 19.02 -2.52 9.25
N ARG A 2 20.29 -2.62 8.79
CA ARG A 2 20.93 -3.94 8.53
C ARG A 2 20.95 -4.87 9.75
N GLU A 3 21.19 -4.33 10.94
CA GLU A 3 21.13 -5.08 12.20
C GLU A 3 19.74 -5.68 12.48
N MET A 4 18.67 -4.88 12.31
CA MET A 4 17.29 -5.33 12.46
C MET A 4 16.93 -6.44 11.45
N ILE A 5 17.37 -6.30 10.19
CA ILE A 5 17.18 -7.32 9.16
C ILE A 5 17.88 -8.63 9.54
N ALA A 6 19.12 -8.56 10.03
CA ALA A 6 19.85 -9.74 10.50
C ALA A 6 19.16 -10.39 11.71
N TYR A 7 18.73 -9.59 12.68
CA TYR A 7 18.04 -10.05 13.87
C TYR A 7 16.72 -10.78 13.55
N ALA A 8 15.92 -10.22 12.62
CA ALA A 8 14.69 -10.84 12.13
C ALA A 8 14.96 -12.15 11.37
N LYS A 9 16.00 -12.16 10.53
CA LYS A 9 16.40 -13.35 9.76
C LYS A 9 16.78 -14.53 10.65
N GLU A 10 17.50 -14.29 11.75
CA GLU A 10 17.81 -15.33 12.75
C GLU A 10 16.57 -15.97 13.37
N ARG A 11 15.41 -15.31 13.27
CA ARG A 11 14.11 -15.74 13.79
C ARG A 11 13.15 -16.21 12.69
N HIS A 12 13.65 -16.40 11.46
CA HIS A 12 12.83 -16.76 10.30
C HIS A 12 11.75 -15.72 9.96
N ILE A 13 11.97 -14.45 10.31
CA ILE A 13 11.09 -13.33 9.98
C ILE A 13 11.71 -12.58 8.79
N THR A 14 10.94 -12.47 7.70
CA THR A 14 11.28 -11.61 6.57
C THR A 14 10.73 -10.20 6.82
N ILE A 15 11.59 -9.19 6.74
CA ILE A 15 11.15 -7.78 6.79
C ILE A 15 10.81 -7.34 5.37
N LEU A 16 9.54 -7.01 5.17
CA LEU A 16 9.01 -6.45 3.94
C LEU A 16 8.93 -4.92 4.10
N PRO A 17 9.74 -4.13 3.37
CA PRO A 17 9.69 -2.68 3.46
C PRO A 17 8.50 -2.12 2.68
N GLU A 18 7.90 -1.05 3.22
CA GLU A 18 6.88 -0.25 2.55
C GLU A 18 7.40 1.15 2.26
N ILE A 19 7.25 1.60 1.01
CA ILE A 19 7.51 2.97 0.59
C ILE A 19 6.31 3.45 -0.22
N GLU A 20 5.60 4.41 0.35
CA GLU A 20 4.28 4.83 -0.12
C GLU A 20 4.37 5.66 -1.42
N PHE A 21 3.65 5.22 -2.46
CA PHE A 21 3.48 5.96 -3.71
C PHE A 21 2.08 5.72 -4.30
N PRO A 22 1.43 6.73 -4.91
CA PRO A 22 1.83 8.13 -5.00
C PRO A 22 1.32 8.99 -3.82
N GLY A 23 0.47 8.43 -2.96
CA GLY A 23 -0.15 9.11 -1.81
C GLY A 23 0.79 9.25 -0.60
N HIS A 24 0.26 9.77 0.52
CA HIS A 24 0.99 9.97 1.79
C HIS A 24 2.44 10.45 1.66
N SER A 25 2.70 11.38 0.75
CA SER A 25 4.06 11.81 0.40
C SER A 25 4.37 13.23 0.86
N GLU A 26 3.61 13.79 1.80
CA GLU A 26 3.73 15.20 2.20
C GLU A 26 5.13 15.53 2.73
N GLU A 27 5.75 14.60 3.47
CA GLU A 27 7.11 14.71 3.98
C GLU A 27 8.15 14.77 2.86
N VAL A 28 8.01 13.97 1.80
CA VAL A 28 8.88 14.07 0.61
C VAL A 28 8.64 15.39 -0.12
N LEU A 29 7.37 15.77 -0.33
CA LEU A 29 7.00 16.96 -1.09
C LEU A 29 7.30 18.27 -0.33
N ALA A 30 7.47 18.22 0.98
CA ALA A 30 7.97 19.34 1.76
C ALA A 30 9.45 19.65 1.44
N VAL A 31 10.26 18.62 1.16
CA VAL A 31 11.70 18.74 0.87
C VAL A 31 11.96 18.88 -0.64
N TYR A 32 11.21 18.14 -1.45
CA TYR A 32 11.31 18.11 -2.92
C TYR A 32 9.98 18.56 -3.56
N PRO A 33 9.55 19.82 -3.34
CA PRO A 33 8.25 20.30 -3.80
C PRO A 33 8.10 20.26 -5.32
N GLU A 34 9.17 20.25 -6.09
CA GLU A 34 9.15 20.09 -7.55
C GLU A 34 8.62 18.73 -8.04
N LEU A 35 8.49 17.74 -7.14
CA LEU A 35 7.89 16.44 -7.41
C LEU A 35 6.36 16.50 -7.30
N SER A 36 5.77 17.55 -6.73
CA SER A 36 4.33 17.75 -6.65
C SER A 36 3.76 18.47 -7.88
N CYS A 37 2.42 18.45 -8.02
CA CYS A 37 1.75 19.13 -9.14
C CYS A 37 1.82 20.65 -9.01
N SER A 38 1.81 21.18 -7.78
CA SER A 38 1.91 22.61 -7.48
C SER A 38 3.35 23.13 -7.57
N GLY A 39 4.35 22.27 -7.40
CA GLY A 39 5.74 22.70 -7.26
C GLY A 39 6.02 23.41 -5.93
N LYS A 40 5.13 23.27 -4.93
CA LYS A 40 5.19 23.98 -3.65
C LYS A 40 4.98 23.02 -2.48
N PRO A 41 5.65 23.25 -1.34
CA PRO A 41 5.49 22.42 -0.14
C PRO A 41 4.09 22.61 0.47
N TYR A 42 3.56 21.56 1.10
CA TYR A 42 2.29 21.57 1.84
C TYR A 42 1.02 21.96 1.04
N GLU A 43 1.08 21.96 -0.30
CA GLU A 43 -0.11 22.20 -1.15
C GLU A 43 -0.70 20.91 -1.73
N ASN A 44 0.11 19.86 -1.90
CA ASN A 44 -0.29 18.55 -2.43
C ASN A 44 0.31 17.44 -1.57
N ASN A 45 -0.41 16.32 -1.49
CA ASN A 45 0.01 15.14 -0.73
C ASN A 45 0.39 13.96 -1.66
N ASP A 46 0.17 14.12 -2.97
CA ASP A 46 0.44 13.10 -3.97
C ASP A 46 1.57 13.52 -4.92
N PHE A 47 2.41 12.56 -5.33
CA PHE A 47 3.38 12.76 -6.40
C PHE A 47 2.71 13.22 -7.71
N CYS A 48 3.41 14.06 -8.48
CA CYS A 48 2.96 14.48 -9.80
C CYS A 48 3.28 13.40 -10.84
N ILE A 49 2.27 12.61 -11.22
CA ILE A 49 2.44 11.51 -12.20
C ILE A 49 2.81 12.02 -13.59
N GLY A 50 2.42 13.24 -13.97
CA GLY A 50 2.87 13.84 -15.24
C GLY A 50 4.32 14.35 -15.25
N ASN A 51 5.07 14.18 -14.17
CA ASN A 51 6.43 14.71 -14.02
C ASN A 51 7.44 13.56 -13.99
N ASP A 52 8.29 13.47 -15.02
CA ASP A 52 9.27 12.37 -15.13
C ASP A 52 10.21 12.27 -13.90
N LYS A 53 10.50 13.40 -13.25
CA LYS A 53 11.30 13.43 -12.03
C LYS A 53 10.69 12.63 -10.86
N SER A 54 9.36 12.52 -10.80
CA SER A 54 8.68 11.70 -9.79
C SER A 54 9.04 10.22 -9.96
N PHE A 55 9.15 9.75 -11.20
CA PHE A 55 9.56 8.37 -11.51
C PHE A 55 11.04 8.14 -11.24
N THR A 56 11.90 9.10 -11.61
CA THR A 56 13.34 9.01 -11.27
C THR A 56 13.51 8.91 -9.76
N PHE A 57 12.83 9.76 -8.98
CA PHE A 57 12.87 9.68 -7.52
C PHE A 57 12.40 8.32 -6.98
N MET A 58 11.26 7.83 -7.48
CA MET A 58 10.72 6.52 -7.10
C MET A 58 11.71 5.39 -7.41
N GLU A 59 12.26 5.34 -8.62
CA GLU A 59 13.22 4.31 -9.06
C GLU A 59 14.54 4.38 -8.28
N ASP A 60 15.03 5.58 -7.94
CA ASP A 60 16.22 5.78 -7.12
C ASP A 60 16.01 5.27 -5.69
N VAL A 61 14.89 5.63 -5.05
CA VAL A 61 14.53 5.14 -3.70
C VAL A 61 14.35 3.64 -3.70
N LEU A 62 13.58 3.09 -4.65
CA LEU A 62 13.36 1.66 -4.75
C LEU A 62 14.68 0.90 -5.03
N THR A 63 15.64 1.49 -5.74
CA THR A 63 16.98 0.90 -5.90
C THR A 63 17.65 0.69 -4.54
N GLU A 64 17.70 1.71 -3.69
CA GLU A 64 18.33 1.59 -2.37
C GLU A 64 17.61 0.58 -1.47
N ILE A 65 16.27 0.53 -1.55
CA ILE A 65 15.44 -0.40 -0.79
C ILE A 65 15.69 -1.84 -1.23
N VAL A 66 15.72 -2.10 -2.54
CA VAL A 66 15.97 -3.44 -3.08
C VAL A 66 17.37 -3.96 -2.75
N ASP A 67 18.36 -3.07 -2.69
CA ASP A 67 19.74 -3.40 -2.29
C ASP A 67 19.87 -3.67 -0.78
N LEU A 68 19.00 -3.05 0.03
CA LEU A 68 19.03 -3.18 1.48
C LEU A 68 18.24 -4.40 1.99
N PHE A 69 17.05 -4.64 1.44
CA PHE A 69 16.11 -5.64 1.94
C PHE A 69 16.16 -6.92 1.11
N PRO A 70 16.36 -8.10 1.73
CA PRO A 70 16.42 -9.36 1.00
C PRO A 70 15.05 -9.88 0.57
N SER A 71 13.94 -9.31 1.06
CA SER A 71 12.57 -9.72 0.76
C SER A 71 12.31 -9.84 -0.75
N GLU A 72 11.61 -10.89 -1.16
CA GLU A 72 11.12 -11.01 -2.54
C GLU A 72 10.10 -9.91 -2.87
N TYR A 73 9.30 -9.51 -1.87
CA TYR A 73 8.26 -8.51 -1.99
C TYR A 73 8.72 -7.14 -1.48
N ILE A 74 8.28 -6.08 -2.15
CA ILE A 74 8.40 -4.68 -1.72
C ILE A 74 6.98 -4.08 -1.74
N HIS A 75 6.55 -3.47 -0.63
CA HIS A 75 5.27 -2.76 -0.59
C HIS A 75 5.46 -1.36 -1.14
N ILE A 76 4.64 -0.98 -2.11
CA ILE A 76 4.66 0.36 -2.69
C ILE A 76 3.48 1.22 -2.22
N GLY A 77 2.65 0.66 -1.34
CA GLY A 77 1.47 1.33 -0.86
C GLY A 77 0.36 1.36 -1.89
N GLY A 78 -0.06 2.57 -2.26
CA GLY A 78 -1.07 2.86 -3.26
C GLY A 78 -2.41 3.26 -2.67
N ASP A 79 -2.51 3.45 -1.35
CA ASP A 79 -3.74 3.85 -0.68
C ASP A 79 -3.92 5.37 -0.64
N GLU A 80 -5.18 5.77 -0.40
CA GLU A 80 -5.67 7.13 -0.14
C GLU A 80 -5.12 8.28 -1.03
N ALA A 81 -4.61 7.99 -2.22
CA ALA A 81 -4.15 9.00 -3.17
C ALA A 81 -5.29 10.00 -3.45
N SER A 82 -5.07 11.30 -3.20
CA SER A 82 -6.12 12.31 -3.27
C SER A 82 -6.61 12.54 -4.70
N LYS A 83 -5.71 12.45 -5.68
CA LYS A 83 -5.90 12.65 -7.13
C LYS A 83 -6.44 14.05 -7.50
N ARG A 84 -6.69 14.93 -6.52
CA ARG A 84 -7.30 16.25 -6.69
C ARG A 84 -6.45 17.16 -7.56
N ALA A 85 -5.13 17.14 -7.34
CA ALA A 85 -4.21 17.99 -8.09
C ALA A 85 -4.06 17.53 -9.55
N TRP A 86 -4.06 16.22 -9.81
CA TRP A 86 -3.91 15.64 -11.15
C TRP A 86 -5.01 16.10 -12.12
N LYS A 87 -6.25 16.28 -11.62
CA LYS A 87 -7.40 16.80 -12.40
C LYS A 87 -7.15 18.18 -13.01
N LYS A 88 -6.25 18.99 -12.44
CA LYS A 88 -5.94 20.35 -12.89
C LYS A 88 -4.52 20.50 -13.44
N CYS A 89 -3.61 19.59 -13.10
CA CYS A 89 -2.21 19.65 -13.48
C CYS A 89 -2.00 19.56 -15.01
N PRO A 90 -1.37 20.56 -15.66
CA PRO A 90 -1.10 20.52 -17.09
C PRO A 90 -0.22 19.34 -17.52
N LYS A 91 0.76 18.97 -16.69
CA LYS A 91 1.64 17.82 -16.92
C LYS A 91 0.86 16.50 -16.90
N CYS A 92 0.06 16.25 -15.86
CA CYS A 92 -0.78 15.05 -15.78
C CYS A 92 -1.77 14.98 -16.94
N LYS A 93 -2.44 16.09 -17.29
CA LYS A 93 -3.34 16.14 -18.45
C LYS A 93 -2.62 15.86 -19.77
N ALA A 94 -1.37 16.31 -19.93
CA ALA A 94 -0.58 16.02 -21.12
C ALA A 94 -0.24 14.53 -21.22
N LEU A 95 0.16 13.92 -20.09
CA LEU A 95 0.41 12.47 -20.01
C LEU A 95 -0.86 11.68 -20.34
N MET A 96 -2.01 12.03 -19.74
CA MET A 96 -3.28 11.36 -20.03
C MET A 96 -3.63 11.41 -21.52
N ARG A 97 -3.49 12.57 -22.17
CA ARG A 97 -3.72 12.69 -23.62
C ARG A 97 -2.75 11.86 -24.44
N LYS A 98 -1.47 11.81 -24.05
CA LYS A 98 -0.43 11.03 -24.73
C LYS A 98 -0.72 9.53 -24.66
N MET A 99 -1.19 9.05 -23.51
CA MET A 99 -1.43 7.63 -23.25
C MET A 99 -2.87 7.19 -23.54
N GLY A 100 -3.76 8.11 -23.90
CA GLY A 100 -5.17 7.81 -24.16
C GLY A 100 -5.97 7.48 -22.90
N MET A 101 -5.56 7.99 -21.74
CA MET A 101 -6.19 7.70 -20.46
C MET A 101 -7.55 8.41 -20.30
N LYS A 102 -8.51 7.73 -19.68
CA LYS A 102 -9.89 8.21 -19.51
C LYS A 102 -10.06 9.11 -18.28
N ASP A 103 -9.39 8.76 -17.19
CA ASP A 103 -9.54 9.43 -15.91
C ASP A 103 -8.22 9.42 -15.10
N VAL A 104 -8.29 9.96 -13.89
CA VAL A 104 -7.14 10.09 -13.00
C VAL A 104 -6.81 8.79 -12.24
N ASP A 105 -7.69 7.79 -12.28
CA ASP A 105 -7.42 6.48 -11.68
C ASP A 105 -6.44 5.71 -12.57
N GLU A 106 -6.60 5.83 -13.90
CA GLU A 106 -5.62 5.31 -14.86
C GLU A 106 -4.23 5.99 -14.74
N LEU A 107 -4.15 7.21 -14.19
CA LEU A 107 -2.85 7.81 -13.85
C LEU A 107 -2.19 7.11 -12.67
N GLN A 108 -2.93 6.83 -11.59
CA GLN A 108 -2.40 6.07 -10.46
C GLN A 108 -1.92 4.71 -10.95
N SER A 109 -2.79 3.97 -11.65
CA SER A 109 -2.45 2.69 -12.26
C SER A 109 -1.18 2.75 -13.11
N TYR A 110 -0.98 3.82 -13.89
CA TYR A 110 0.26 4.02 -14.65
C TYR A 110 1.51 4.09 -13.78
N MET A 111 1.46 4.76 -12.62
CA MET A 111 2.60 4.79 -11.70
C MET A 111 2.84 3.43 -11.04
N ILE A 112 1.78 2.72 -10.65
CA ILE A 112 1.87 1.37 -10.10
C ILE A 112 2.51 0.41 -11.11
N HIS A 113 2.09 0.44 -12.38
CA HIS A 113 2.69 -0.38 -13.44
C HIS A 113 4.18 -0.05 -13.64
N ARG A 114 4.55 1.22 -13.63
CA ARG A 114 5.95 1.65 -13.72
C ARG A 114 6.78 1.13 -12.54
N ALA A 115 6.23 1.15 -11.33
CA ALA A 115 6.88 0.59 -10.15
C ALA A 115 7.02 -0.94 -10.25
N GLU A 116 5.99 -1.64 -10.73
CA GLU A 116 6.01 -3.09 -10.95
C GLU A 116 7.09 -3.49 -11.96
N GLU A 117 7.08 -2.88 -13.15
CA GLU A 117 8.08 -3.12 -14.21
C GLU A 117 9.51 -2.93 -13.67
N PHE A 118 9.71 -1.89 -12.86
CA PHE A 118 10.99 -1.61 -12.24
C PHE A 118 11.36 -2.71 -11.23
N LEU A 119 10.48 -3.09 -10.32
CA LEU A 119 10.72 -4.13 -9.32
C LEU A 119 10.99 -5.50 -9.97
N ILE A 120 10.23 -5.87 -11.01
CA ILE A 120 10.45 -7.09 -11.81
C ILE A 120 11.85 -7.06 -12.43
N SER A 121 12.29 -5.92 -12.96
CA SER A 121 13.65 -5.78 -13.51
C SER A 121 14.76 -6.01 -12.48
N LYS A 122 14.44 -5.89 -11.19
CA LYS A 122 15.33 -6.15 -10.05
C LYS A 122 15.09 -7.53 -9.41
N GLY A 123 14.24 -8.37 -10.00
CA GLY A 123 13.90 -9.70 -9.48
C GLY A 123 13.05 -9.66 -8.22
N ARG A 124 12.21 -8.63 -8.07
CA ARG A 124 11.31 -8.42 -6.93
C ARG A 124 9.85 -8.41 -7.39
N LYS A 125 8.94 -8.68 -6.46
CA LYS A 125 7.49 -8.61 -6.64
C LYS A 125 6.91 -7.40 -5.93
N LEU A 126 5.89 -6.83 -6.53
CA LEU A 126 5.13 -5.72 -5.97
C LEU A 126 4.01 -6.25 -5.07
N ILE A 127 3.84 -5.62 -3.92
CA ILE A 127 2.61 -5.68 -3.13
C ILE A 127 2.10 -4.26 -2.89
N GLY A 128 0.78 -4.07 -2.86
CA GLY A 128 0.15 -2.78 -2.58
C GLY A 128 -1.26 -2.93 -2.02
N TRP A 129 -1.78 -1.86 -1.43
CA TRP A 129 -3.13 -1.79 -0.86
C TRP A 129 -4.22 -1.94 -1.94
N ASP A 130 -5.40 -2.41 -1.57
CA ASP A 130 -6.46 -2.76 -2.54
C ASP A 130 -6.90 -1.66 -3.51
N GLU A 131 -6.61 -0.38 -3.21
CA GLU A 131 -6.69 0.73 -4.15
C GLU A 131 -5.91 0.54 -5.45
N ILE A 132 -4.83 -0.25 -5.48
CA ILE A 132 -4.07 -0.51 -6.73
C ILE A 132 -4.89 -1.23 -7.81
N LEU A 133 -6.09 -1.72 -7.47
CA LEU A 133 -7.08 -2.23 -8.41
C LEU A 133 -7.71 -1.14 -9.29
N GLU A 134 -7.66 0.12 -8.85
CA GLU A 134 -8.27 1.27 -9.53
C GLU A 134 -7.46 1.63 -10.78
N GLY A 135 -8.14 1.79 -11.93
CA GLY A 135 -7.47 2.07 -13.21
C GLY A 135 -6.83 0.85 -13.89
N GLY A 136 -6.85 -0.32 -13.27
CA GLY A 136 -6.30 -1.57 -13.79
C GLY A 136 -5.11 -2.05 -12.99
N LEU A 137 -5.10 -3.35 -12.65
CA LEU A 137 -4.07 -3.95 -11.82
C LEU A 137 -2.87 -4.38 -12.65
N ALA A 138 -1.67 -4.17 -12.11
CA ALA A 138 -0.43 -4.59 -12.75
C ALA A 138 -0.33 -6.14 -12.74
N PRO A 139 0.12 -6.80 -13.83
CA PRO A 139 -0.11 -8.23 -14.05
C PRO A 139 0.38 -9.20 -12.99
N GLU A 140 1.45 -8.87 -12.26
CA GLU A 140 2.05 -9.72 -11.22
C GLU A 140 1.85 -9.16 -9.81
N ALA A 141 1.07 -8.08 -9.67
CA ALA A 141 0.87 -7.41 -8.40
C ALA A 141 0.14 -8.32 -7.41
N THR A 142 0.67 -8.37 -6.19
CA THR A 142 0.00 -8.94 -5.02
C THR A 142 -0.80 -7.84 -4.32
N VAL A 143 -2.01 -8.16 -3.85
CA VAL A 143 -2.92 -7.16 -3.26
C VAL A 143 -3.06 -7.38 -1.75
N MET A 144 -2.95 -6.31 -0.97
CA MET A 144 -3.25 -6.30 0.45
C MET A 144 -4.63 -5.70 0.71
N SER A 145 -5.60 -6.54 1.11
CA SER A 145 -7.01 -6.15 1.25
C SER A 145 -7.32 -5.63 2.65
N TRP A 146 -7.54 -4.32 2.78
CA TRP A 146 -7.71 -3.67 4.09
C TRP A 146 -9.10 -3.07 4.29
N ARG A 147 -9.77 -2.62 3.22
CA ARG A 147 -11.14 -2.04 3.25
C ARG A 147 -12.21 -3.13 3.30
N GLY A 148 -12.03 -4.09 4.22
CA GLY A 148 -12.74 -5.36 4.25
C GLY A 148 -12.14 -6.39 3.29
N GLU A 149 -12.93 -7.39 2.93
CA GLU A 149 -12.45 -8.55 2.15
C GLU A 149 -12.74 -8.43 0.64
N SER A 150 -13.54 -7.45 0.24
CA SER A 150 -14.04 -7.36 -1.13
C SER A 150 -12.94 -7.13 -2.18
N GLY A 151 -11.91 -6.34 -1.84
CA GLY A 151 -10.73 -6.12 -2.67
C GLY A 151 -9.94 -7.40 -2.88
N GLY A 152 -9.69 -8.16 -1.80
CA GLY A 152 -9.02 -9.45 -1.83
C GLY A 152 -9.79 -10.50 -2.64
N ILE A 153 -11.11 -10.63 -2.42
CA ILE A 153 -11.95 -11.56 -3.20
C ILE A 153 -11.91 -11.22 -4.69
N LYS A 154 -12.01 -9.94 -5.06
CA LYS A 154 -11.93 -9.49 -6.45
C LYS A 154 -10.57 -9.81 -7.08
N SER A 155 -9.48 -9.58 -6.34
CA SER A 155 -8.10 -9.81 -6.81
C SER A 155 -7.82 -11.30 -7.01
N ALA A 156 -8.23 -12.16 -6.07
CA ALA A 156 -8.08 -13.60 -6.17
C ALA A 156 -8.84 -14.18 -7.38
N ARG A 157 -10.05 -13.68 -7.68
CA ARG A 157 -10.81 -14.05 -8.89
C ARG A 157 -10.15 -13.63 -10.20
N MET A 158 -9.32 -12.59 -10.14
CA MET A 158 -8.51 -12.13 -11.28
C MET A 158 -7.19 -12.90 -11.39
N GLY A 159 -6.89 -13.83 -10.47
CA GLY A 159 -5.67 -14.64 -10.46
C GLY A 159 -4.48 -13.97 -9.77
N HIS A 160 -4.71 -12.89 -9.02
CA HIS A 160 -3.67 -12.21 -8.26
C HIS A 160 -3.59 -12.74 -6.84
N ASP A 161 -2.37 -12.85 -6.33
CA ASP A 161 -2.11 -13.22 -4.95
C ASP A 161 -2.58 -12.13 -3.98
N VAL A 162 -3.03 -12.54 -2.79
CA VAL A 162 -3.67 -11.67 -1.80
C VAL A 162 -3.16 -11.93 -0.40
N VAL A 163 -2.93 -10.86 0.34
CA VAL A 163 -2.78 -10.86 1.80
C VAL A 163 -4.02 -10.20 2.41
N MET A 164 -4.71 -10.90 3.31
CA MET A 164 -5.91 -10.37 3.97
C MET A 164 -5.53 -9.57 5.22
N THR A 165 -5.90 -8.29 5.25
CA THR A 165 -5.72 -7.38 6.39
C THR A 165 -7.00 -6.58 6.71
N PRO A 166 -8.21 -7.16 6.68
CA PRO A 166 -9.44 -6.39 6.79
C PRO A 166 -9.53 -5.67 8.14
N SER A 167 -9.77 -4.37 8.10
CA SER A 167 -9.82 -3.51 9.30
C SER A 167 -10.85 -3.94 10.34
N GLU A 168 -11.92 -4.59 9.90
CA GLU A 168 -12.92 -5.17 10.79
C GLU A 168 -12.39 -6.27 11.73
N TYR A 169 -11.25 -6.88 11.42
CA TYR A 169 -10.70 -8.00 12.19
C TYR A 169 -9.26 -7.78 12.63
N LEU A 170 -8.46 -7.10 11.80
CA LEU A 170 -7.00 -7.13 11.89
C LEU A 170 -6.36 -5.74 12.01
N TYR A 171 -7.12 -4.72 12.43
CA TYR A 171 -6.58 -3.42 12.82
C TYR A 171 -6.50 -3.34 14.34
N PHE A 172 -5.27 -3.28 14.85
CA PHE A 172 -4.95 -3.36 16.29
C PHE A 172 -4.69 -1.99 16.92
N ASP A 173 -4.79 -0.93 16.14
CA ASP A 173 -4.88 0.46 16.57
C ASP A 173 -6.31 0.88 16.96
N PHE A 174 -7.29 -0.03 16.83
CA PHE A 174 -8.68 0.16 17.25
C PHE A 174 -8.91 -0.22 18.72
N TYR A 175 -10.02 0.24 19.30
CA TYR A 175 -10.39 -0.16 20.67
C TYR A 175 -10.59 -1.68 20.80
N GLN A 176 -9.96 -2.29 21.81
CA GLN A 176 -10.12 -3.71 22.14
C GLN A 176 -11.12 -3.99 23.28
N ALA A 177 -11.58 -2.94 23.98
CA ALA A 177 -12.53 -2.98 25.08
C ALA A 177 -13.34 -1.67 25.12
N ASP A 178 -14.16 -1.46 26.17
CA ASP A 178 -15.04 -0.30 26.31
C ASP A 178 -14.22 1.03 26.27
N PRO A 179 -14.39 1.89 25.25
CA PRO A 179 -13.54 3.06 25.02
C PRO A 179 -13.29 3.98 26.23
N PRO A 180 -14.27 4.25 27.12
CA PRO A 180 -14.05 5.07 28.32
C PRO A 180 -13.02 4.49 29.31
N THR A 181 -12.70 3.20 29.19
CA THR A 181 -11.74 2.50 30.07
C THR A 181 -10.37 2.32 29.44
N GLN A 182 -10.20 2.73 28.18
CA GLN A 182 -9.01 2.45 27.38
C GLN A 182 -8.23 3.73 27.08
N PRO A 183 -6.93 3.62 26.71
CA PRO A 183 -6.21 4.72 26.08
C PRO A 183 -6.95 5.23 24.83
N TYR A 184 -6.75 6.50 24.49
CA TYR A 184 -7.35 7.06 23.29
C TYR A 184 -6.83 6.36 22.04
N ALA A 185 -7.75 5.92 21.20
CA ALA A 185 -7.49 5.24 19.93
C ALA A 185 -8.26 5.93 18.79
N ILE A 186 -7.90 5.64 17.55
CA ILE A 186 -8.50 6.25 16.34
C ILE A 186 -10.02 6.00 16.25
N GLY A 187 -10.50 4.91 16.85
CA GLY A 187 -11.89 4.48 16.79
C GLY A 187 -11.99 2.96 16.73
N GLY A 188 -13.02 2.47 16.03
CA GLY A 188 -13.22 1.03 15.79
C GLY A 188 -13.52 0.21 17.04
N TYR A 189 -13.71 -1.10 16.86
CA TYR A 189 -13.87 -2.05 17.95
C TYR A 189 -13.49 -3.49 17.52
N THR A 190 -12.28 -3.91 17.86
CA THR A 190 -11.67 -5.21 17.50
C THR A 190 -11.28 -6.03 18.73
N PRO A 191 -12.24 -6.43 19.60
CA PRO A 191 -11.94 -7.26 20.76
C PRO A 191 -11.39 -8.63 20.33
N VAL A 192 -10.64 -9.30 21.20
CA VAL A 192 -10.02 -10.61 20.94
C VAL A 192 -11.00 -11.64 20.34
N LYS A 193 -12.26 -11.64 20.81
CA LYS A 193 -13.30 -12.55 20.28
C LYS A 193 -13.58 -12.29 18.78
N ARG A 194 -13.57 -11.03 18.34
CA ARG A 194 -13.76 -10.64 16.94
C ARG A 194 -12.58 -11.10 16.09
N VAL A 195 -11.35 -10.81 16.53
CA VAL A 195 -10.11 -11.27 15.88
C VAL A 195 -10.13 -12.79 15.72
N TYR A 196 -10.41 -13.53 16.80
CA TYR A 196 -10.45 -14.99 16.80
C TYR A 196 -11.53 -15.59 15.90
N SER A 197 -12.62 -14.85 15.65
CA SER A 197 -13.70 -15.32 14.78
C SER A 197 -13.38 -15.21 13.28
N TYR A 198 -12.26 -14.58 12.91
CA TYR A 198 -11.93 -14.33 11.52
C TYR A 198 -11.55 -15.63 10.78
N ASN A 199 -12.24 -15.89 9.66
CA ASN A 199 -11.84 -16.93 8.72
C ASN A 199 -11.26 -16.24 7.46
N PRO A 200 -9.94 -16.32 7.25
CA PRO A 200 -9.28 -15.54 6.20
C PRO A 200 -9.47 -16.06 4.79
N VAL A 201 -9.99 -17.28 4.64
CA VAL A 201 -10.35 -17.84 3.34
C VAL A 201 -11.87 -17.78 3.22
N PRO A 202 -12.43 -16.84 2.44
CA PRO A 202 -13.86 -16.70 2.28
C PRO A 202 -14.37 -17.80 1.33
N VAL A 203 -14.42 -19.04 1.83
CA VAL A 203 -14.77 -20.27 1.07
C VAL A 203 -16.17 -20.22 0.46
N ASP A 204 -17.07 -19.41 1.01
CA ASP A 204 -18.41 -19.19 0.45
C ASP A 204 -18.40 -18.22 -0.75
N SER A 205 -17.28 -17.51 -0.96
CA SER A 205 -17.10 -16.49 -2.00
C SER A 205 -16.06 -16.86 -3.06
N LEU A 206 -15.15 -17.80 -2.78
CA LEU A 206 -14.08 -18.22 -3.67
C LEU A 206 -14.15 -19.73 -3.94
N THR A 207 -13.86 -20.13 -5.17
CA THR A 207 -13.61 -21.53 -5.52
C THR A 207 -12.33 -22.05 -4.86
N THR A 208 -12.12 -23.37 -4.86
CA THR A 208 -10.88 -23.98 -4.35
C THR A 208 -9.64 -23.48 -5.06
N GLU A 209 -9.71 -23.22 -6.36
CA GLU A 209 -8.57 -22.71 -7.13
C GLU A 209 -8.29 -21.24 -6.82
N GLU A 210 -9.33 -20.39 -6.78
CA GLU A 210 -9.17 -18.98 -6.42
C GLU A 210 -8.67 -18.80 -4.97
N SER A 211 -9.06 -19.71 -4.07
CA SER A 211 -8.62 -19.70 -2.67
C SER A 211 -7.10 -19.92 -2.52
N LYS A 212 -6.43 -20.52 -3.52
CA LYS A 212 -4.96 -20.70 -3.50
C LYS A 212 -4.20 -19.39 -3.63
N HIS A 213 -4.84 -18.34 -4.14
CA HIS A 213 -4.26 -17.01 -4.21
C HIS A 213 -4.27 -16.28 -2.86
N ILE A 214 -4.98 -16.79 -1.85
CA ILE A 214 -4.90 -16.22 -0.49
C ILE A 214 -3.60 -16.72 0.17
N LEU A 215 -2.57 -15.88 0.17
CA LEU A 215 -1.24 -16.20 0.71
C LEU A 215 -1.23 -16.26 2.23
N GLY A 216 -2.09 -15.48 2.89
CA GLY A 216 -2.17 -15.43 4.34
C GLY A 216 -2.88 -14.19 4.88
N VAL A 217 -2.58 -13.88 6.14
CA VAL A 217 -3.14 -12.75 6.90
C VAL A 217 -2.05 -11.87 7.47
N GLN A 218 -2.36 -10.60 7.68
CA GLN A 218 -1.55 -9.68 8.45
C GLN A 218 -2.44 -8.78 9.31
N ALA A 219 -1.96 -8.45 10.51
CA ALA A 219 -2.57 -7.43 11.34
C ALA A 219 -1.75 -6.14 11.28
N ASN A 220 -2.46 -5.03 11.09
CA ASN A 220 -1.87 -3.70 10.99
C ASN A 220 -1.97 -3.01 12.35
N THR A 221 -0.97 -2.18 12.66
CA THR A 221 -0.97 -1.35 13.86
C THR A 221 -0.47 0.03 13.47
N TRP A 222 -1.42 0.91 13.15
CA TRP A 222 -1.15 2.32 12.88
C TRP A 222 -0.85 3.06 14.19
N THR A 223 -0.04 4.12 14.12
CA THR A 223 0.63 4.68 15.32
C THR A 223 0.28 6.14 15.61
N GLU A 224 -0.75 6.71 14.97
CA GLU A 224 -1.19 8.10 15.18
C GLU A 224 -1.50 8.41 16.66
N TYR A 225 -1.98 7.41 17.41
CA TYR A 225 -2.30 7.53 18.83
C TYR A 225 -1.45 6.62 19.73
N ILE A 226 -0.46 5.92 19.17
CA ILE A 226 0.46 5.02 19.89
C ILE A 226 1.83 5.68 20.00
N ASN A 227 2.05 6.43 21.08
CA ASN A 227 3.22 7.29 21.23
C ASN A 227 4.41 6.65 21.95
N ASP A 228 4.24 5.50 22.60
CA ASP A 228 5.32 4.81 23.31
C ASP A 228 5.17 3.29 23.28
N GLU A 229 6.28 2.59 23.53
CA GLU A 229 6.36 1.12 23.50
C GLU A 229 5.48 0.40 24.53
N ARG A 230 5.01 1.09 25.58
CA ARG A 230 4.11 0.49 26.58
C ARG A 230 2.66 0.51 26.12
N HIS A 231 2.33 1.37 25.16
CA HIS A 231 1.01 1.40 24.53
C HIS A 231 0.91 0.34 23.41
N LEU A 232 2.01 0.05 22.71
CA LEU A 232 2.11 -1.05 21.76
C LEU A 232 1.94 -2.42 22.45
#